data_AF-A0A3B3Y9D9-F1
#
_entry.id   AF-A0A3B3Y9D9-F1
#
_cell.length_a   1.000
_cell.length_b   1.000
_cell.length_c   1.000
_cell.angle_alpha   90.00
_cell.angle_beta   90.00
_cell.angle_gamma   90.00
#
_symmetry.space_group_name_H-M   'P 1'
#
loop_
_entity.id
_entity.type
_entity.pdbx_description
1 polymer ?
#
loop_
_entity_poly.entity_id
_entity_poly.type
_entity_poly.pdbx_seq_one_letter_code
_entity_poly.pdbx_strand_id
1 'polypeptide(L)'
;MMLHGFKSSKQDFTFGSWKVTAAKNHIMKSKDIERLADELNMPSLPEMLYGDNVLRIQHTDHYGIEFNAIDALKKVNNMEDTVKVACAQEWQESRAESEHAQEVLKPFDWTFTTDYRGTLLGEELQIKVTNTEERIDIEKLKAREHIMFFEEVLLFEDELHDHGVSMISVKIRVMPSSFFLLQRFFLRVDGVLIRINDTRVYYEDGKDYMLREFSTRENTITELKNIPAAFYTDPNEIAQHLTLRVTKCEKLELPVMHPELVSPIPQYPNGPL
;
A
#
# COMPACT_ATOMS: atom_id res chain seq x y z
N MET A 1 6.63 32.90 17.24
CA MET A 1 7.05 31.49 17.40
C MET A 1 6.96 30.84 16.04
N MET A 2 8.08 30.42 15.46
CA MET A 2 8.05 29.70 14.18
C MET A 2 7.56 28.28 14.45
N LEU A 3 6.31 28.00 14.04
CA LEU A 3 5.82 26.65 13.86
C LEU A 3 6.82 25.94 12.96
N HIS A 4 7.50 24.92 13.46
CA HIS A 4 8.29 24.02 12.64
C HIS A 4 7.30 23.27 11.75
N GLY A 5 6.90 23.90 10.64
CA GLY A 5 6.01 23.30 9.67
C GLY A 5 6.64 22.03 9.14
N PHE A 6 5.86 20.95 9.10
CA PHE A 6 6.25 19.73 8.40
C PHE A 6 6.80 20.10 7.02
N LYS A 7 8.05 19.71 6.75
CA LYS A 7 8.70 20.02 5.47
C LYS A 7 8.43 18.87 4.52
N SER A 8 7.62 19.13 3.49
CA SER A 8 7.46 18.18 2.39
C SER A 8 8.82 17.77 1.85
N SER A 9 9.01 16.48 1.62
CA SER A 9 10.24 15.90 1.11
C SER A 9 9.93 15.03 -0.10
N LYS A 10 10.75 15.16 -1.13
CA LYS A 10 10.74 14.26 -2.28
C LYS A 10 12.13 13.70 -2.48
N GLN A 11 12.25 12.39 -2.57
CA GLN A 11 13.49 11.69 -2.87
C GLN A 11 13.30 10.82 -4.09
N ASP A 12 14.24 10.94 -5.03
CA ASP A 12 14.29 10.15 -6.24
C ASP A 12 15.58 9.31 -6.21
N PHE A 13 15.49 8.04 -6.61
CA PHE A 13 16.63 7.15 -6.76
C PHE A 13 16.50 6.34 -8.05
N THR A 14 17.61 6.13 -8.73
CA THR A 14 17.65 5.37 -9.99
C THR A 14 18.34 4.03 -9.79
N PHE A 15 17.71 2.97 -10.26
CA PHE A 15 18.18 1.60 -10.25
C PHE A 15 18.01 0.98 -11.63
N GLY A 16 19.08 0.94 -12.43
CA GLY A 16 18.98 0.55 -13.84
C GLY A 16 17.98 1.43 -14.59
N SER A 17 16.99 0.80 -15.22
CA SER A 17 15.88 1.48 -15.91
C SER A 17 14.71 1.85 -14.98
N TRP A 18 14.83 1.64 -13.68
CA TRP A 18 13.81 1.97 -12.69
C TRP A 18 14.12 3.28 -11.98
N LYS A 19 13.11 4.14 -11.86
CA LYS A 19 13.10 5.31 -11.01
C LYS A 19 12.18 5.07 -9.82
N VAL A 20 12.75 5.09 -8.62
CA VAL A 20 12.02 5.10 -7.35
C VAL A 20 11.81 6.54 -6.92
N THR A 21 10.57 6.91 -6.61
CA THR A 21 10.17 8.24 -6.13
C THR A 21 9.41 8.07 -4.81
N ALA A 22 9.90 8.70 -3.75
CA ALA A 22 9.24 8.78 -2.45
C ALA A 22 8.88 10.23 -2.15
N ALA A 23 7.59 10.55 -2.09
CA ALA A 23 7.08 11.86 -1.71
C ALA A 23 6.35 11.77 -0.37
N LYS A 24 6.75 12.64 0.57
CA LYS A 24 6.13 12.82 1.88
C LYS A 24 5.69 14.26 2.02
N ASN A 25 4.42 14.45 2.32
CA ASN A 25 3.69 15.70 2.37
C ASN A 25 2.91 15.78 3.69
N HIS A 26 2.27 16.91 3.92
CA HIS A 26 1.43 17.12 5.10
C HIS A 26 0.11 16.35 4.97
N ILE A 27 -0.58 16.16 6.10
CA ILE A 27 -1.94 15.62 6.12
C ILE A 27 -2.89 16.52 5.33
N MET A 28 -3.90 15.91 4.70
CA MET A 28 -4.94 16.63 3.96
C MET A 28 -5.70 17.58 4.89
N LYS A 29 -6.16 18.70 4.32
CA LYS A 29 -6.98 19.68 5.05
C LYS A 29 -8.42 19.18 5.15
N SER A 30 -9.13 19.54 6.21
CA SER A 30 -10.49 19.06 6.48
C SER A 30 -11.46 19.23 5.30
N LYS A 31 -11.41 20.37 4.59
CA LYS A 31 -12.26 20.60 3.40
C LYS A 31 -11.97 19.63 2.25
N ASP A 32 -10.71 19.27 2.04
CA ASP A 32 -10.32 18.31 1.01
C ASP A 32 -10.66 16.88 1.42
N ILE A 33 -10.61 16.58 2.73
CA ILE A 33 -11.05 15.31 3.32
C ILE A 33 -12.57 15.12 3.12
N GLU A 34 -13.40 16.12 3.45
CA GLU A 34 -14.86 16.05 3.27
C GLU A 34 -15.23 15.81 1.80
N ARG A 35 -14.64 16.57 0.88
CA ARG A 35 -14.87 16.36 -0.56
C ARG A 35 -14.46 14.97 -1.01
N LEU A 36 -13.29 14.48 -0.56
CA LEU A 36 -12.82 13.14 -0.93
C LEU A 36 -13.70 12.04 -0.31
N ALA A 37 -14.23 12.24 0.89
CA ALA A 37 -15.15 11.31 1.53
C ALA A 37 -16.44 11.14 0.70
N ASP A 38 -16.98 12.26 0.21
CA ASP A 38 -18.13 12.27 -0.72
C ASP A 38 -17.80 11.55 -2.04
N GLU A 39 -16.64 11.84 -2.63
CA GLU A 39 -16.17 11.20 -3.88
C GLU A 39 -15.99 9.68 -3.73
N LEU A 40 -15.51 9.23 -2.57
CA LEU A 40 -15.33 7.81 -2.25
C LEU A 40 -16.60 7.15 -1.70
N ASN A 41 -17.68 7.91 -1.48
CA ASN A 41 -18.91 7.47 -0.81
C ASN A 41 -18.61 6.78 0.54
N MET A 42 -17.74 7.41 1.33
CA MET A 42 -17.35 6.97 2.67
C MET A 42 -17.88 7.99 3.70
N PRO A 43 -18.43 7.56 4.86
CA PRO A 43 -18.93 8.49 5.88
C PRO A 43 -17.83 9.38 6.48
N SER A 44 -16.62 8.86 6.56
CA SER A 44 -15.43 9.56 7.05
C SER A 44 -14.18 8.91 6.46
N LEU A 45 -13.07 9.64 6.49
CA LEU A 45 -11.74 9.16 6.12
C LEU A 45 -10.83 9.14 7.37
N PRO A 46 -9.68 8.46 7.31
CA PRO A 46 -8.71 8.46 8.40
C PRO A 46 -8.32 9.87 8.86
N GLU A 47 -8.19 10.06 10.17
CA GLU A 47 -7.81 11.34 10.78
C GLU A 47 -6.50 11.92 10.21
N MET A 48 -5.49 11.06 10.01
CA MET A 48 -4.20 11.42 9.44
C MET A 48 -4.08 10.87 8.01
N LEU A 49 -4.79 11.48 7.08
CA LEU A 49 -4.73 11.11 5.66
C LEU A 49 -3.65 11.90 4.90
N TYR A 50 -2.66 11.21 4.35
CA TYR A 50 -1.61 11.82 3.53
C TYR A 50 -1.89 11.63 2.04
N GLY A 51 -2.85 12.40 1.50
CA GLY A 51 -3.32 12.25 0.11
C GLY A 51 -2.25 12.46 -0.96
N ASP A 52 -1.27 13.34 -0.71
CA ASP A 52 -0.16 13.61 -1.63
C ASP A 52 1.07 12.71 -1.38
N ASN A 53 1.01 11.78 -0.41
CA ASN A 53 2.10 10.83 -0.19
C ASN A 53 2.05 9.75 -1.25
N VAL A 54 3.22 9.46 -1.81
CA VAL A 54 3.36 8.41 -2.81
C VAL A 54 4.72 7.76 -2.73
N LEU A 55 4.73 6.42 -2.85
CA LEU A 55 5.92 5.69 -3.23
C LEU A 55 5.69 5.07 -4.61
N ARG A 56 6.48 5.48 -5.59
CA ARG A 56 6.34 5.09 -7.00
C ARG A 56 7.61 4.43 -7.49
N ILE A 57 7.47 3.31 -8.19
CA ILE A 57 8.52 2.63 -8.94
C ILE A 57 8.10 2.67 -10.41
N GLN A 58 8.81 3.44 -11.22
CA GLN A 58 8.47 3.66 -12.63
C GLN A 58 9.64 3.28 -13.53
N HIS A 59 9.35 2.51 -14.58
CA HIS A 59 10.32 2.19 -15.63
C HIS A 59 10.54 3.41 -16.53
N THR A 60 11.66 3.46 -17.25
CA THR A 60 11.91 4.50 -18.28
C THR A 60 10.83 4.54 -19.36
N ASP A 61 10.16 3.41 -19.61
CA ASP A 61 9.06 3.31 -20.58
C ASP A 61 7.68 3.60 -19.96
N HIS A 62 7.68 4.37 -18.87
CA HIS A 62 6.51 4.94 -18.20
C HIS A 62 5.53 3.98 -17.51
N TYR A 63 5.67 2.66 -17.68
CA TYR A 63 4.95 1.67 -16.88
C TYR A 63 5.55 1.52 -15.48
N GLY A 64 4.80 0.94 -14.54
CA GLY A 64 5.30 0.75 -13.18
C GLY A 64 4.23 0.42 -12.16
N ILE A 65 4.52 0.71 -10.90
CA ILE A 65 3.61 0.53 -9.78
C ILE A 65 3.79 1.67 -8.79
N GLU A 66 2.70 2.16 -8.22
CA GLU A 66 2.72 3.13 -7.14
C GLU A 66 1.81 2.76 -5.98
N PHE A 67 2.07 3.41 -4.85
CA PHE A 67 1.34 3.22 -3.61
C PHE A 67 0.92 4.59 -3.09
N ASN A 68 -0.38 4.83 -3.04
CA ASN A 68 -0.97 6.09 -2.58
C ASN A 68 -2.19 5.81 -1.67
N ALA A 69 -2.53 6.78 -0.82
CA ALA A 69 -3.58 6.62 0.18
C ALA A 69 -4.98 6.51 -0.46
N ILE A 70 -5.24 7.27 -1.52
CA ILE A 70 -6.56 7.38 -2.13
C ILE A 70 -6.98 6.05 -2.76
N ASP A 71 -6.10 5.41 -3.52
CA ASP A 71 -6.38 4.11 -4.13
C ASP A 71 -6.46 2.98 -3.09
N ALA A 72 -5.74 3.10 -1.98
CA ALA A 72 -5.89 2.21 -0.84
C ALA A 72 -7.29 2.32 -0.21
N LEU A 73 -7.82 3.54 -0.07
CA LEU A 73 -9.16 3.80 0.46
C LEU A 73 -10.27 3.36 -0.50
N LYS A 74 -10.07 3.46 -1.82
CA LYS A 74 -11.01 2.89 -2.83
C LYS A 74 -11.21 1.38 -2.71
N LYS A 75 -10.27 0.68 -2.05
CA LYS A 75 -10.33 -0.77 -1.79
C LYS A 75 -10.93 -1.11 -0.42
N VAL A 76 -11.25 -0.11 0.40
CA VAL A 76 -12.01 -0.32 1.64
C VAL A 76 -13.41 -0.77 1.27
N ASN A 77 -13.95 -1.70 2.05
CA ASN A 77 -15.26 -2.26 1.80
C ASN A 77 -16.35 -1.25 2.21
N ASN A 78 -16.92 -0.55 1.22
CA ASN A 78 -17.94 0.47 1.45
C ASN A 78 -19.37 -0.08 1.51
N MET A 79 -19.57 -1.40 1.41
CA MET A 79 -20.92 -1.99 1.27
C MET A 79 -21.19 -3.23 2.11
N GLU A 80 -20.16 -3.92 2.61
CA GLU A 80 -20.35 -5.10 3.46
C GLU A 80 -19.67 -4.97 4.82
N ASP A 81 -20.51 -5.20 5.82
CA ASP A 81 -20.26 -5.27 7.25
C ASP A 81 -19.26 -6.40 7.56
N THR A 82 -17.98 -6.16 7.30
CA THR A 82 -16.95 -7.22 7.37
C THR A 82 -16.55 -7.50 8.82
N VAL A 83 -16.81 -6.55 9.73
CA VAL A 83 -16.70 -6.73 11.18
C VAL A 83 -18.09 -6.98 11.78
N LYS A 84 -18.81 -7.96 11.23
CA LYS A 84 -19.93 -8.61 11.92
C LYS A 84 -19.41 -9.51 13.04
N VAL A 85 -18.78 -8.93 14.05
CA VAL A 85 -18.41 -9.66 15.27
C VAL A 85 -18.63 -8.75 16.46
N ALA A 86 -19.87 -8.70 16.95
CA ALA A 86 -20.34 -8.24 18.28
C ALA A 86 -19.94 -6.83 18.81
N CYS A 87 -18.83 -6.25 18.38
CA CYS A 87 -18.26 -4.99 18.85
C CYS A 87 -18.69 -3.76 18.04
N ALA A 88 -19.25 -3.96 16.84
CA ALA A 88 -19.91 -2.87 16.12
C ALA A 88 -21.06 -2.29 16.95
N GLN A 89 -21.69 -3.08 17.81
CA GLN A 89 -22.82 -2.65 18.61
C GLN A 89 -22.41 -1.75 19.78
N GLU A 90 -21.40 -2.12 20.59
CA GLU A 90 -20.88 -1.26 21.67
C GLU A 90 -20.23 0.05 21.13
N TRP A 91 -19.57 -0.03 19.97
CA TRP A 91 -18.97 1.14 19.30
C TRP A 91 -20.00 2.02 18.56
N GLN A 92 -21.05 1.43 17.98
CA GLN A 92 -22.21 2.18 17.44
C GLN A 92 -23.00 2.84 18.58
N GLU A 93 -23.15 2.16 19.72
CA GLU A 93 -23.85 2.66 20.90
C GLU A 93 -23.11 3.81 21.57
N SER A 94 -21.77 3.80 21.63
CA SER A 94 -20.98 4.91 22.19
C SER A 94 -21.05 6.18 21.33
N ARG A 95 -21.23 6.05 20.01
CA ARG A 95 -21.49 7.16 19.09
C ARG A 95 -22.93 7.65 19.09
N ALA A 96 -23.89 6.81 19.48
CA ALA A 96 -25.31 7.18 19.59
C ALA A 96 -25.58 8.25 20.67
N GLU A 97 -24.68 8.41 21.64
CA GLU A 97 -24.79 9.45 22.68
C GLU A 97 -24.28 10.83 22.24
N SER A 98 -23.64 10.95 21.07
CA SER A 98 -23.24 12.26 20.52
C SER A 98 -24.40 12.91 19.76
N GLU A 99 -24.67 14.21 19.99
CA GLU A 99 -25.87 14.94 19.50
C GLU A 99 -26.09 14.96 17.97
N HIS A 100 -25.21 14.33 17.19
CA HIS A 100 -25.32 14.20 15.72
C HIS A 100 -25.80 12.80 15.25
N ALA A 101 -26.19 11.93 16.18
CA ALA A 101 -26.50 10.51 15.91
C ALA A 101 -27.94 10.22 15.41
N GLN A 102 -28.45 10.95 14.43
CA GLN A 102 -29.73 10.63 13.78
C GLN A 102 -29.66 10.37 12.27
N GLU A 103 -28.48 10.34 11.68
CA GLU A 103 -28.33 9.75 10.35
C GLU A 103 -28.04 8.26 10.49
N VAL A 104 -28.94 7.44 9.94
CA VAL A 104 -28.79 5.99 9.81
C VAL A 104 -27.42 5.72 9.18
N LEU A 105 -26.43 5.39 10.01
CA LEU A 105 -25.07 5.11 9.58
C LEU A 105 -25.14 3.95 8.59
N LYS A 106 -24.84 4.24 7.32
CA LYS A 106 -24.70 3.21 6.29
C LYS A 106 -23.67 2.19 6.81
N PRO A 107 -23.90 0.88 6.65
CA PRO A 107 -22.94 -0.13 7.05
C PRO A 107 -21.60 0.15 6.34
N PHE A 108 -20.57 0.48 7.11
CA PHE A 108 -19.26 0.90 6.62
C PHE A 108 -18.16 0.34 7.53
N ASP A 109 -17.06 -0.09 6.93
CA ASP A 109 -15.89 -0.53 7.66
C ASP A 109 -15.07 0.65 8.20
N TRP A 110 -15.38 1.07 9.43
CA TRP A 110 -14.65 2.10 10.17
C TRP A 110 -13.20 1.74 10.50
N THR A 111 -12.80 0.48 10.28
CA THR A 111 -11.40 0.06 10.47
C THR A 111 -10.51 0.38 9.28
N PHE A 112 -11.09 0.85 8.17
CA PHE A 112 -10.39 1.13 6.90
C PHE A 112 -9.59 -0.07 6.39
N THR A 113 -10.08 -1.31 6.63
CA THR A 113 -9.38 -2.51 6.16
C THR A 113 -9.34 -2.49 4.64
N THR A 114 -8.12 -2.60 4.09
CA THR A 114 -7.88 -2.59 2.65
C THR A 114 -7.04 -3.79 2.22
N ASP A 115 -7.40 -4.38 1.07
CA ASP A 115 -6.61 -5.41 0.39
C ASP A 115 -5.73 -4.85 -0.73
N TYR A 116 -5.54 -3.52 -0.76
CA TYR A 116 -4.75 -2.79 -1.75
C TYR A 116 -3.34 -3.37 -1.93
N ARG A 117 -2.93 -3.51 -3.19
CA ARG A 117 -1.66 -4.16 -3.60
C ARG A 117 -0.82 -3.28 -4.54
N GLY A 118 -1.00 -1.97 -4.43
CA GLY A 118 -0.44 -0.98 -5.35
C GLY A 118 -1.28 -0.79 -6.61
N THR A 119 -1.13 0.40 -7.20
CA THR A 119 -1.76 0.84 -8.45
C THR A 119 -0.76 0.65 -9.58
N LEU A 120 -1.12 -0.12 -10.60
CA LEU A 120 -0.27 -0.29 -11.78
C LEU A 120 -0.33 0.97 -12.67
N LEU A 121 0.83 1.37 -13.18
CA LEU A 121 1.02 2.51 -14.05
C LEU A 121 1.29 2.05 -15.48
N GLY A 122 0.88 2.86 -16.45
CA GLY A 122 1.16 2.65 -17.87
C GLY A 122 -0.08 2.88 -18.73
N GLU A 123 0.07 3.68 -19.79
CA GLU A 123 -0.98 3.92 -20.80
C GLU A 123 -0.85 2.91 -21.95
N GLU A 124 0.29 2.91 -22.65
CA GLU A 124 0.54 2.04 -23.79
C GLU A 124 1.12 0.68 -23.39
N LEU A 125 2.11 0.69 -22.50
CA LEU A 125 2.75 -0.51 -21.95
C LEU A 125 2.22 -0.76 -20.54
N GLN A 126 1.75 -1.96 -20.26
CA GLN A 126 1.17 -2.31 -18.97
C GLN A 126 1.75 -3.61 -18.43
N ILE A 127 2.08 -3.58 -17.14
CA ILE A 127 2.47 -4.78 -16.39
C ILE A 127 1.29 -5.75 -16.39
N LYS A 128 1.54 -6.98 -16.83
CA LYS A 128 0.53 -8.04 -16.83
C LYS A 128 0.63 -8.85 -15.54
N VAL A 129 -0.50 -8.99 -14.84
CA VAL A 129 -0.56 -9.74 -13.58
C VAL A 129 -0.98 -11.18 -13.87
N THR A 130 -0.16 -12.15 -13.46
CA THR A 130 -0.47 -13.58 -13.55
C THR A 130 -0.30 -14.28 -12.20
N ASN A 131 -1.14 -15.26 -11.89
CA ASN A 131 -0.98 -16.03 -10.65
C ASN A 131 0.26 -16.93 -10.75
N THR A 132 0.96 -17.12 -9.63
CA THR A 132 2.13 -17.99 -9.58
C THR A 132 2.23 -18.74 -8.26
N GLU A 133 2.97 -19.84 -8.28
CA GLU A 133 3.43 -20.55 -7.07
C GLU A 133 4.84 -20.10 -6.63
N GLU A 134 5.54 -19.31 -7.46
CA GLU A 134 6.85 -18.77 -7.13
C GLU A 134 6.76 -17.82 -5.92
N ARG A 135 7.67 -18.00 -4.95
CA ARG A 135 7.73 -17.21 -3.73
C ARG A 135 8.94 -16.29 -3.71
N ILE A 136 8.81 -15.17 -3.01
CA ILE A 136 9.92 -14.28 -2.69
C ILE A 136 10.86 -15.02 -1.74
N ASP A 137 12.11 -15.17 -2.17
CA ASP A 137 13.15 -15.79 -1.37
C ASP A 137 13.60 -14.83 -0.26
N ILE A 138 13.01 -15.00 0.93
CA ILE A 138 13.34 -14.20 2.11
C ILE A 138 14.77 -14.45 2.58
N GLU A 139 15.38 -15.60 2.28
CA GLU A 139 16.76 -15.88 2.67
C GLU A 139 17.75 -15.02 1.88
N LYS A 140 17.50 -14.83 0.58
CA LYS A 140 18.23 -13.85 -0.23
C LYS A 140 18.13 -12.43 0.35
N LEU A 141 16.95 -12.03 0.84
CA LEU A 141 16.77 -10.71 1.46
C LEU A 141 17.49 -10.55 2.81
N LYS A 142 17.87 -11.66 3.46
CA LYS A 142 18.72 -11.63 4.66
C LYS A 142 20.21 -11.53 4.32
N ALA A 143 20.60 -11.83 3.07
CA ALA A 143 21.95 -11.59 2.61
C ALA A 143 22.23 -10.09 2.69
N ARG A 144 23.31 -9.72 3.38
CA ARG A 144 23.66 -8.32 3.68
C ARG A 144 24.25 -7.63 2.44
N GLU A 145 23.45 -7.44 1.41
CA GLU A 145 23.76 -6.46 0.38
C GLU A 145 23.69 -5.05 0.98
N HIS A 146 24.58 -4.17 0.51
CA HIS A 146 24.58 -2.78 0.94
C HIS A 146 23.30 -2.08 0.46
N ILE A 147 22.51 -1.54 1.38
CA ILE A 147 21.30 -0.79 1.04
C ILE A 147 21.72 0.55 0.42
N MET A 148 21.50 0.70 -0.88
CA MET A 148 21.83 1.93 -1.62
C MET A 148 20.79 3.02 -1.39
N PHE A 149 19.53 2.61 -1.21
CA PHE A 149 18.41 3.51 -0.96
C PHE A 149 17.40 2.85 -0.03
N PHE A 150 16.93 3.61 0.95
CA PHE A 150 15.86 3.20 1.85
C PHE A 150 14.93 4.37 2.08
N GLU A 151 13.64 4.14 1.89
CA GLU A 151 12.61 5.11 2.23
C GLU A 151 11.37 4.42 2.77
N GLU A 152 10.65 5.14 3.64
CA GLU A 152 9.39 4.73 4.25
C GLU A 152 8.39 5.89 4.20
N VAL A 153 7.21 5.62 3.65
CA VAL A 153 6.14 6.59 3.40
C VAL A 153 4.87 6.10 4.10
N LEU A 154 4.36 6.89 5.04
CA LEU A 154 3.05 6.69 5.67
C LEU A 154 1.96 7.19 4.71
N LEU A 155 0.89 6.42 4.46
CA LEU A 155 -0.19 6.87 3.57
C LEU A 155 -1.41 7.34 4.37
N PHE A 156 -1.83 6.59 5.38
CA PHE A 156 -2.81 7.06 6.35
C PHE A 156 -2.66 6.40 7.72
N GLU A 157 -3.20 7.06 8.74
CA GLU A 157 -3.31 6.56 10.11
C GLU A 157 -4.61 7.09 10.76
N ASP A 158 -5.21 6.28 11.63
CA ASP A 158 -6.43 6.58 12.37
C ASP A 158 -6.38 5.89 13.76
N GLU A 159 -6.76 6.61 14.82
CA GLU A 159 -6.76 6.09 16.20
C GLU A 159 -8.08 5.40 16.58
N LEU A 160 -9.01 5.25 15.63
CA LEU A 160 -10.27 4.56 15.80
C LEU A 160 -11.11 5.12 16.97
N HIS A 161 -11.01 6.42 17.23
CA HIS A 161 -11.60 7.09 18.40
C HIS A 161 -11.09 6.51 19.73
N ASP A 162 -9.77 6.40 19.88
CA ASP A 162 -9.09 5.84 21.06
C ASP A 162 -9.36 4.35 21.30
N HIS A 163 -9.94 3.63 20.33
CA HIS A 163 -10.23 2.19 20.43
C HIS A 163 -9.23 1.31 19.67
N GLY A 164 -8.12 1.87 19.20
CA GLY A 164 -7.06 1.11 18.59
C GLY A 164 -6.22 1.93 17.63
N VAL A 165 -5.80 1.30 16.53
CA VAL A 165 -5.09 1.98 15.45
C VAL A 165 -5.32 1.27 14.12
N SER A 166 -5.55 2.05 13.07
CA SER A 166 -5.53 1.62 11.67
C SER A 166 -4.48 2.43 10.93
N MET A 167 -3.48 1.77 10.36
CA MET A 167 -2.33 2.44 9.75
C MET A 167 -1.89 1.70 8.50
N ILE A 168 -1.59 2.44 7.43
CA ILE A 168 -0.93 1.87 6.24
C ILE A 168 0.33 2.66 5.90
N SER A 169 1.45 1.93 5.77
CA SER A 169 2.72 2.49 5.33
C SER A 169 3.36 1.61 4.26
N VAL A 170 4.25 2.20 3.49
CA VAL A 170 5.02 1.52 2.45
C VAL A 170 6.49 1.88 2.57
N LYS A 171 7.35 0.85 2.57
CA LYS A 171 8.80 1.03 2.63
C LYS A 171 9.50 0.25 1.53
N ILE A 172 10.62 0.79 1.04
CA ILE A 172 11.44 0.17 0.01
C ILE A 172 12.90 0.13 0.43
N ARG A 173 13.58 -0.95 0.07
CA ARG A 173 15.03 -1.11 0.10
C ARG A 173 15.49 -1.39 -1.32
N VAL A 174 16.49 -0.64 -1.78
CA VAL A 174 17.14 -0.88 -3.07
C VAL A 174 18.57 -1.34 -2.80
N MET A 175 18.92 -2.48 -3.37
CA MET A 175 20.20 -3.16 -3.31
C MET A 175 20.88 -3.06 -4.69
N PRO A 176 22.20 -3.33 -4.81
CA PRO A 176 22.90 -3.27 -6.10
C PRO A 176 22.30 -4.17 -7.19
N SER A 177 21.66 -5.27 -6.80
CA SER A 177 21.13 -6.29 -7.73
C SER A 177 19.60 -6.42 -7.71
N SER A 178 18.90 -5.73 -6.80
CA SER A 178 17.47 -5.95 -6.57
C SER A 178 16.81 -4.79 -5.82
N PHE A 179 15.48 -4.79 -5.75
CA PHE A 179 14.76 -4.01 -4.76
C PHE A 179 13.67 -4.83 -4.09
N PHE A 180 13.37 -4.46 -2.84
CA PHE A 180 12.32 -5.06 -2.03
C PHE A 180 11.44 -3.98 -1.42
N LEU A 181 10.14 -4.06 -1.68
CA LEU A 181 9.12 -3.17 -1.14
C LEU A 181 8.16 -3.96 -0.24
N LEU A 182 7.78 -3.35 0.88
CA LEU A 182 6.76 -3.83 1.79
C LEU A 182 5.74 -2.71 2.05
N GLN A 183 4.53 -2.88 1.54
CA GLN A 183 3.36 -2.16 2.01
C GLN A 183 2.73 -2.97 3.15
N ARG A 184 2.49 -2.35 4.29
CA ARG A 184 1.86 -2.95 5.45
C ARG A 184 0.67 -2.12 5.88
N PHE A 185 -0.50 -2.73 5.87
CA PHE A 185 -1.66 -2.26 6.63
C PHE A 185 -1.69 -3.00 7.97
N PHE A 186 -1.74 -2.23 9.06
CA PHE A 186 -1.78 -2.70 10.43
C PHE A 186 -3.05 -2.19 11.08
N LEU A 187 -3.84 -3.12 11.61
CA LEU A 187 -5.07 -2.85 12.35
C LEU A 187 -4.97 -3.51 13.73
N ARG A 188 -5.15 -2.73 14.77
CA ARG A 188 -5.39 -3.20 16.13
C ARG A 188 -6.70 -2.59 16.59
N VAL A 189 -7.63 -3.44 17.01
CA VAL A 189 -8.83 -3.01 17.74
C VAL A 189 -8.67 -3.51 19.16
N ASP A 190 -8.59 -2.58 20.12
CA ASP A 190 -8.21 -2.88 21.49
C ASP A 190 -9.20 -3.85 22.13
N GLY A 191 -8.67 -4.91 22.74
CA GLY A 191 -9.47 -5.99 23.32
C GLY A 191 -10.12 -6.95 22.29
N VAL A 192 -10.09 -6.65 20.99
CA VAL A 192 -10.82 -7.41 19.97
C VAL A 192 -9.89 -8.25 19.10
N LEU A 193 -9.09 -7.62 18.21
CA LEU A 193 -8.23 -8.33 17.26
C LEU A 193 -7.02 -7.51 16.81
N ILE A 194 -6.05 -8.22 16.23
CA ILE A 194 -4.94 -7.63 15.47
C ILE A 194 -4.92 -8.28 14.08
N ARG A 195 -4.87 -7.43 13.05
CA ARG A 195 -4.82 -7.81 11.63
C ARG A 195 -3.67 -7.10 10.93
N ILE A 196 -2.95 -7.84 10.09
CA ILE A 196 -1.90 -7.32 9.22
C ILE A 196 -2.17 -7.78 7.78
N ASN A 197 -2.27 -6.81 6.86
CA ASN A 197 -2.23 -7.07 5.43
C ASN A 197 -0.89 -6.57 4.88
N ASP A 198 -0.03 -7.51 4.48
CA ASP A 198 1.26 -7.20 3.86
C ASP A 198 1.18 -7.43 2.35
N THR A 199 1.59 -6.44 1.55
CA THR A 199 1.93 -6.60 0.14
C THR A 199 3.43 -6.43 -0.02
N ARG A 200 4.11 -7.50 -0.43
CA ARG A 200 5.55 -7.53 -0.73
C ARG A 200 5.75 -7.48 -2.23
N VAL A 201 6.66 -6.64 -2.71
CA VAL A 201 7.08 -6.62 -4.12
C VAL A 201 8.60 -6.80 -4.16
N TYR A 202 9.06 -7.75 -4.96
CA TYR A 202 10.49 -8.04 -5.16
C TYR A 202 10.81 -8.07 -6.64
N TYR A 203 11.92 -7.42 -7.00
CA TYR A 203 12.49 -7.43 -8.34
C TYR A 203 13.98 -7.70 -8.25
N GLU A 204 14.49 -8.52 -9.16
CA GLU A 204 15.91 -8.85 -9.31
C GLU A 204 16.34 -8.38 -10.71
N ASP A 205 17.48 -7.69 -10.79
CA ASP A 205 17.99 -7.15 -12.06
C ASP A 205 18.16 -8.26 -13.10
N GLY A 206 17.79 -7.94 -14.34
CA GLY A 206 17.77 -8.90 -15.44
C GLY A 206 16.56 -9.83 -15.51
N LYS A 207 15.65 -9.84 -14.51
CA LYS A 207 14.36 -10.51 -14.65
C LYS A 207 13.38 -9.69 -15.48
N ASP A 208 12.50 -10.38 -16.20
CA ASP A 208 11.38 -9.85 -16.98
C ASP A 208 10.06 -9.83 -16.19
N TYR A 209 10.11 -10.01 -14.87
CA TYR A 209 8.96 -9.90 -13.98
C TYR A 209 9.36 -9.42 -12.58
N MET A 210 8.40 -8.88 -11.84
CA MET A 210 8.47 -8.75 -10.38
C MET A 210 7.60 -9.82 -9.72
N LEU A 211 7.94 -10.21 -8.50
CA LEU A 211 7.06 -11.02 -7.65
C LEU A 211 6.28 -10.12 -6.71
N ARG A 212 4.96 -10.31 -6.65
CA ARG A 212 4.07 -9.66 -5.69
C ARG A 212 3.41 -10.71 -4.79
N GLU A 213 3.63 -10.62 -3.50
CA GLU A 213 2.99 -11.48 -2.50
C GLU A 213 2.10 -10.67 -1.56
N PHE A 214 0.82 -11.01 -1.52
CA PHE A 214 -0.13 -10.49 -0.55
C PHE A 214 -0.39 -11.52 0.53
N SER A 215 -0.42 -11.09 1.80
CA SER A 215 -0.79 -11.93 2.93
C SER A 215 -1.64 -11.19 3.95
N THR A 216 -2.72 -11.82 4.40
CA THR A 216 -3.51 -11.39 5.57
C THR A 216 -3.20 -12.31 6.73
N ARG A 217 -2.77 -11.73 7.85
CA ARG A 217 -2.56 -12.41 9.12
C ARG A 217 -3.49 -11.81 10.16
N GLU A 218 -4.15 -12.64 10.96
CA GLU A 218 -5.12 -12.16 11.94
C GLU A 218 -5.32 -13.15 13.09
N ASN A 219 -5.41 -12.57 14.30
CA ASN A 219 -5.90 -13.24 15.49
C ASN A 219 -6.74 -12.31 16.35
N THR A 220 -7.63 -12.90 17.13
CA THR A 220 -8.31 -12.21 18.24
C THR A 220 -7.34 -12.00 19.40
N ILE A 221 -7.56 -10.97 20.22
CA ILE A 221 -6.73 -10.73 21.42
C ILE A 221 -6.77 -11.94 22.37
N THR A 222 -7.90 -12.64 22.43
CA THR A 222 -8.06 -13.88 23.22
C THR A 222 -7.10 -14.99 22.76
N GLU A 223 -6.87 -15.14 21.46
CA GLU A 223 -5.90 -16.09 20.90
C GLU A 223 -4.45 -15.66 21.19
N LEU A 224 -4.20 -14.36 21.33
CA LEU A 224 -2.87 -13.79 21.56
C LEU A 224 -2.47 -13.70 23.04
N LYS A 225 -3.31 -14.14 23.98
CA LYS A 225 -3.10 -14.01 25.44
C LYS A 225 -1.73 -14.42 26.00
N ASN A 226 -0.98 -15.28 25.29
CA ASN A 226 0.34 -15.76 25.70
C ASN A 226 1.49 -14.87 25.16
N ILE A 227 1.18 -13.86 24.36
CA ILE A 227 2.13 -12.94 23.75
C ILE A 227 2.22 -11.67 24.61
N PRO A 228 3.42 -11.11 24.86
CA PRO A 228 3.55 -9.86 25.61
C PRO A 228 2.76 -8.72 24.97
N ALA A 229 2.01 -7.96 25.77
CA ALA A 229 1.22 -6.82 25.28
C ALA A 229 2.07 -5.73 24.60
N ALA A 230 3.36 -5.62 24.95
CA ALA A 230 4.30 -4.72 24.28
C ALA A 230 4.48 -5.05 22.78
N PHE A 231 4.22 -6.30 22.37
CA PHE A 231 4.29 -6.66 20.95
C PHE A 231 3.06 -6.18 20.20
N TYR A 232 1.91 -5.99 20.86
CA TYR A 232 0.66 -5.56 20.19
C TYR A 232 0.78 -4.16 19.59
N THR A 233 1.74 -3.36 20.04
CA THR A 233 2.02 -2.01 19.53
C THR A 233 3.12 -2.00 18.47
N ASP A 234 3.84 -3.10 18.25
CA ASP A 234 4.90 -3.19 17.23
C ASP A 234 4.47 -4.14 16.09
N PRO A 235 4.11 -3.60 14.92
CA PRO A 235 3.70 -4.41 13.77
C PRO A 235 4.75 -5.42 13.30
N ASN A 236 6.04 -5.16 13.53
CA ASN A 236 7.11 -6.09 13.13
C ASN A 236 7.22 -7.27 14.10
N GLU A 237 7.11 -7.02 15.40
CA GLU A 237 7.19 -8.06 16.43
C GLU A 237 5.93 -8.92 16.45
N ILE A 238 4.73 -8.33 16.34
CA ILE A 238 3.48 -9.11 16.39
C ILE A 238 3.24 -9.95 15.14
N ALA A 239 3.74 -9.52 13.97
CA ALA A 239 3.47 -10.19 12.70
C ALA A 239 3.85 -11.68 12.69
N GLN A 240 4.91 -12.06 13.42
CA GLN A 240 5.36 -13.46 13.51
C GLN A 240 4.44 -14.35 14.36
N HIS A 241 3.63 -13.74 15.23
CA HIS A 241 2.69 -14.44 16.11
C HIS A 241 1.29 -14.56 15.51
N LEU A 242 0.99 -13.77 14.45
CA LEU A 242 -0.31 -13.80 13.79
C LEU A 242 -0.43 -14.98 12.81
N THR A 243 -1.55 -15.69 12.90
CA THR A 243 -1.95 -16.78 12.01
C THR A 243 -2.21 -16.24 10.61
N LEU A 244 -1.54 -16.85 9.62
CA LEU A 244 -1.76 -16.57 8.20
C LEU A 244 -3.16 -17.08 7.79
N ARG A 245 -4.03 -16.17 7.35
CA ARG A 245 -5.39 -16.48 6.88
C ARG A 245 -5.48 -16.55 5.36
N VAL A 246 -4.82 -15.62 4.67
CA VAL A 246 -4.82 -15.52 3.20
C VAL A 246 -3.41 -15.32 2.70
N THR A 247 -3.06 -15.99 1.60
CA THR A 247 -1.85 -15.72 0.82
C THR A 247 -2.22 -15.70 -0.66
N LYS A 248 -1.68 -14.75 -1.41
CA LYS A 248 -1.79 -14.67 -2.87
C LYS A 248 -0.42 -14.30 -3.45
N CYS A 249 -0.01 -15.02 -4.48
CA CYS A 249 1.29 -14.85 -5.14
C CYS A 249 1.05 -14.58 -6.62
N GLU A 250 1.61 -13.48 -7.09
CA GLU A 250 1.40 -12.96 -8.44
C GLU A 250 2.75 -12.61 -9.06
N LYS A 251 2.90 -12.90 -10.36
CA LYS A 251 3.95 -12.35 -11.21
C LYS A 251 3.41 -11.09 -11.87
N LEU A 252 4.23 -10.05 -11.81
CA LEU A 252 4.06 -8.80 -12.53
C LEU A 252 4.98 -8.88 -13.76
N GLU A 253 4.48 -9.51 -14.83
CA GLU A 253 5.18 -9.67 -16.11
C GLU A 253 5.44 -8.28 -16.72
N LEU A 254 6.72 -7.96 -16.94
CA LEU A 254 7.13 -6.70 -17.52
C LEU A 254 6.85 -6.73 -19.04
N PRO A 255 6.38 -5.61 -19.64
CA PRO A 255 6.17 -5.53 -21.07
C PRO A 255 7.47 -5.82 -21.85
N VAL A 256 7.39 -6.71 -22.85
CA VAL A 256 8.52 -6.99 -23.74
C VAL A 256 8.63 -5.83 -24.73
N MET A 257 9.79 -5.15 -24.77
CA MET A 257 10.06 -4.23 -25.87
C MET A 257 10.23 -5.05 -27.16
N HIS A 258 9.33 -4.88 -28.11
CA HIS A 258 9.68 -5.13 -29.50
C HIS A 258 10.57 -3.96 -29.94
N PRO A 259 11.87 -4.15 -30.21
CA PRO A 259 12.63 -3.13 -30.91
C PRO A 259 11.91 -2.89 -32.24
N GLU A 260 11.43 -1.67 -32.44
CA GLU A 260 10.60 -1.33 -33.59
C GLU A 260 11.24 -1.82 -34.90
N LEU A 261 10.38 -2.37 -35.75
CA LEU A 261 10.64 -2.59 -37.17
C LEU A 261 11.21 -1.29 -37.76
N VAL A 262 12.53 -1.25 -37.94
CA VAL A 262 13.17 -0.26 -38.78
C VAL A 262 12.56 -0.42 -40.16
N SER A 263 11.58 0.43 -40.49
CA SER A 263 11.02 0.49 -41.83
C SER A 263 12.16 0.86 -42.76
N PRO A 264 12.49 0.04 -43.79
CA PRO A 264 13.57 0.39 -44.69
C PRO A 264 13.21 1.70 -45.41
N ILE A 265 14.12 2.66 -45.32
CA ILE A 265 14.06 3.95 -46.02
C ILE A 265 13.75 3.67 -47.50
N PRO A 266 12.70 4.28 -48.11
CA PRO A 266 12.46 4.12 -49.53
C PRO A 266 13.65 4.73 -50.29
N GLN A 267 14.40 3.89 -50.99
CA GLN A 267 15.34 4.37 -52.00
C GLN A 267 14.53 4.98 -53.16
N TYR A 268 14.55 6.29 -53.28
CA TYR A 268 14.04 6.97 -54.48
C TYR A 268 14.94 6.60 -55.67
N PRO A 269 14.38 6.15 -56.82
CA PRO A 269 15.18 5.92 -58.01
C PRO A 269 15.65 7.27 -58.58
N ASN A 270 16.94 7.33 -58.88
CA ASN A 270 17.61 8.43 -59.59
C ASN A 270 16.80 8.84 -60.83
N GLY A 271 16.56 10.14 -60.98
CA GLY A 271 15.94 10.73 -62.16
C GLY A 271 16.82 10.58 -63.42
N PRO A 272 16.23 10.58 -64.62
CA PRO A 272 17.00 10.56 -65.85
C PRO A 272 17.49 11.96 -66.26
N LEU A 273 18.69 11.98 -66.84
CA LEU A 273 19.33 13.07 -67.59
C LEU A 273 18.60 13.38 -68.91
#